data_AF-A0A1V0E040-F1
#
_entry.id   AF-A0A1V0E040-F1
#
_cell.length_a   1.000
_cell.length_b   1.000
_cell.length_c   1.000
_cell.angle_alpha   90.00
_cell.angle_beta   90.00
_cell.angle_gamma   90.00
#
_symmetry.space_group_name_H-M   'P 1'
#
loop_
_entity.id
_entity.type
_entity.pdbx_description
1 polymer ?
#
loop_
_entity_poly.entity_id
_entity_poly.type
_entity_poly.pdbx_seq_one_letter_code
_entity_poly.pdbx_strand_id
1 'polypeptide(L)'
;GYNFRPWTEAKVLADGPSIRNYIVDTAKEYKVEDKIRYGRKMTGARWSSSQNRWTVDLVREEDGSAEQVTCQFLYCCTGYYNYDAGYTPDFPGVDDFKGQLVHPQKWPEDLDYSGKKVVVIGSGATAVTLVPAMADKAGSITMLQRSPTYVATVPQEDPISANLRRFLPEMAVYRLARARNIALQRMVFKLSKQRPKLVRRALLAAARRQLGSEFDMTHFKPQYNPWDERLCAVPNGDLFKVLRKGKADVVTDHIDTFTEKGIRLKSGKELEADIIITATGLDLQLLGGASLTVDGKKVVPKDTLVYRGLML
;
A
#
# COMPACT_ATOMS: atom_id res chain seq x y z
N GLY A 1 11.25 4.62 12.33
CA GLY A 1 12.51 3.95 12.70
C GLY A 1 12.34 3.07 13.91
N TYR A 2 13.28 2.16 14.14
CA TYR A 2 13.37 1.32 15.31
C TYR A 2 13.63 2.14 16.59
N ASN A 3 13.38 1.57 17.76
CA ASN A 3 13.63 2.26 19.04
C ASN A 3 15.13 2.50 19.28
N PHE A 4 15.96 1.55 18.85
CA PHE A 4 17.42 1.58 18.98
C PHE A 4 18.11 2.33 17.85
N ARG A 5 17.40 2.55 16.73
CA ARG A 5 17.90 3.29 15.56
C ARG A 5 16.79 4.22 15.07
N PRO A 6 16.66 5.44 15.62
CA PRO A 6 15.56 6.33 15.25
C PRO A 6 15.58 6.68 13.76
N TRP A 7 14.43 7.08 13.23
CA TRP A 7 14.36 7.68 11.90
C TRP A 7 14.57 9.19 12.04
N THR A 8 15.58 9.71 11.36
CA THR A 8 16.09 11.07 11.58
C THR A 8 15.76 12.01 10.42
N GLU A 9 15.35 11.51 9.25
CA GLU A 9 14.94 12.36 8.14
C GLU A 9 13.69 13.20 8.51
N ALA A 10 13.57 14.37 7.89
CA ALA A 10 12.47 15.31 8.14
C ALA A 10 11.15 14.92 7.44
N LYS A 11 11.24 14.10 6.37
CA LYS A 11 10.08 13.58 5.64
C LYS A 11 9.24 12.68 6.55
N VAL A 12 7.98 13.07 6.76
CA VAL A 12 6.97 12.32 7.54
C VAL A 12 6.45 11.12 6.75
N LEU A 13 6.30 11.31 5.44
CA LEU A 13 5.99 10.26 4.47
C LEU A 13 7.27 9.99 3.66
N ALA A 14 8.04 9.01 4.13
CA ALA A 14 9.26 8.57 3.45
C ALA A 14 8.93 7.86 2.14
N ASP A 15 9.73 8.09 1.10
CA ASP A 15 9.64 7.38 -0.16
C ASP A 15 10.23 5.97 -0.05
N GLY A 16 9.92 5.12 -1.03
CA GLY A 16 10.38 3.72 -1.07
C GLY A 16 11.90 3.57 -0.95
N PRO A 17 12.71 4.33 -1.73
CA PRO A 17 14.16 4.31 -1.63
C PRO A 17 14.69 4.66 -0.24
N SER A 18 14.21 5.75 0.38
CA SER A 18 14.62 6.13 1.75
C SER A 18 14.30 5.01 2.75
N ILE A 19 13.11 4.40 2.67
CA ILE A 19 12.73 3.29 3.57
C ILE A 19 13.65 2.08 3.36
N ARG A 20 13.92 1.71 2.10
CA ARG A 20 14.80 0.58 1.76
C ARG A 20 16.21 0.81 2.28
N ASN A 21 16.79 1.97 2.02
CA ASN A 21 18.15 2.31 2.47
C ASN A 21 18.24 2.27 3.99
N TYR A 22 17.27 2.87 4.69
CA TYR A 22 17.22 2.81 6.14
C TYR A 22 17.19 1.36 6.68
N ILE A 23 16.42 0.45 6.08
CA ILE A 23 16.36 -0.96 6.49
C ILE A 23 17.71 -1.65 6.24
N VAL A 24 18.29 -1.47 5.04
CA VAL A 24 19.59 -2.06 4.66
C VAL A 24 20.70 -1.58 5.58
N ASP A 25 20.80 -0.26 5.79
CA ASP A 25 21.83 0.30 6.65
C ASP A 25 21.67 -0.17 8.10
N THR A 26 20.42 -0.39 8.56
CA THR A 26 20.16 -0.97 9.89
C THR A 26 20.67 -2.39 9.94
N ALA A 27 20.34 -3.21 8.94
CA ALA A 27 20.75 -4.60 8.90
C ALA A 27 22.28 -4.74 8.88
N LYS A 28 22.99 -3.87 8.16
CA LYS A 28 24.46 -3.80 8.13
C LYS A 28 25.06 -3.40 9.46
N GLU A 29 24.58 -2.30 10.04
CA GLU A 29 25.09 -1.76 11.31
C GLU A 29 25.01 -2.80 12.44
N TYR A 30 23.93 -3.58 12.47
CA TYR A 30 23.71 -4.63 13.47
C TYR A 30 24.11 -6.04 13.02
N LYS A 31 24.82 -6.17 11.89
CA LYS A 31 25.33 -7.44 11.33
C LYS A 31 24.25 -8.53 11.17
N VAL A 32 23.03 -8.11 10.85
CA VAL A 32 21.90 -9.01 10.58
C VAL A 32 22.05 -9.66 9.21
N GLU A 33 22.60 -8.94 8.22
CA GLU A 33 22.82 -9.47 6.86
C GLU A 33 23.66 -10.75 6.87
N ASP A 34 24.68 -10.82 7.73
CA ASP A 34 25.55 -12.00 7.91
C ASP A 34 24.80 -13.28 8.34
N LYS A 35 23.56 -13.13 8.81
CA LYS A 35 22.71 -14.23 9.29
C LYS A 35 21.58 -14.58 8.31
N ILE A 36 21.42 -13.82 7.24
CA ILE A 36 20.36 -14.03 6.25
C ILE A 36 20.88 -14.94 5.14
N ARG A 37 20.12 -16.00 4.84
CA ARG A 37 20.33 -16.84 3.65
C ARG A 37 19.38 -16.38 2.54
N TYR A 38 19.82 -15.44 1.70
CA TYR A 38 19.04 -14.94 0.56
C TYR A 38 18.81 -16.00 -0.53
N GLY A 39 17.82 -15.86 -1.40
CA GLY A 39 17.60 -16.83 -2.49
C GLY A 39 17.13 -18.22 -2.04
N ARG A 40 16.51 -18.29 -0.85
CA ARG A 40 15.91 -19.51 -0.29
C ARG A 40 14.43 -19.24 -0.05
N LYS A 41 13.55 -19.87 -0.83
CA LYS A 41 12.09 -19.76 -0.70
C LYS A 41 11.56 -20.88 0.19
N MET A 42 10.84 -20.54 1.25
CA MET A 42 10.16 -21.54 2.08
C MET A 42 8.91 -22.04 1.37
N THR A 43 8.77 -23.37 1.24
CA THR A 43 7.59 -24.01 0.62
C THR A 43 6.73 -24.76 1.65
N GLY A 44 7.31 -25.13 2.79
CA GLY A 44 6.59 -25.82 3.85
C GLY A 44 7.25 -25.72 5.22
N ALA A 45 6.46 -25.86 6.27
CA ALA A 45 6.92 -26.00 7.64
C ALA A 45 6.11 -27.08 8.36
N ARG A 46 6.80 -27.98 9.06
CA ARG A 46 6.21 -29.16 9.69
C ARG A 46 6.67 -29.27 11.13
N TRP A 47 5.74 -29.21 12.07
CA TRP A 47 6.02 -29.45 13.50
C TRP A 47 5.89 -30.94 13.82
N SER A 48 6.83 -31.43 14.62
CA SER A 48 6.78 -32.75 15.23
C SER A 48 6.83 -32.63 16.76
N SER A 49 5.74 -33.02 17.43
CA SER A 49 5.64 -33.05 18.89
C SER A 49 6.52 -34.15 19.50
N SER A 50 6.78 -35.25 18.78
CA SER A 50 7.70 -36.29 19.26
C SER A 50 9.15 -35.83 19.27
N GLN A 51 9.52 -34.92 18.36
CA GLN A 51 10.87 -34.38 18.24
C GLN A 51 11.05 -32.99 18.84
N ASN A 52 9.95 -32.34 19.25
CA ASN A 52 9.89 -30.94 19.69
C ASN A 52 10.60 -29.99 18.72
N ARG A 53 10.38 -30.17 17.42
CA ARG A 53 11.08 -29.43 16.36
C ARG A 53 10.21 -29.17 15.15
N TRP A 54 10.48 -28.03 14.51
CA TRP A 54 10.08 -27.72 13.15
C TRP A 54 11.10 -28.29 12.16
N THR A 55 10.60 -28.85 11.07
CA THR A 55 11.34 -29.05 9.82
C THR A 55 10.78 -28.08 8.79
N VAL A 56 11.64 -27.29 8.19
CA VAL A 56 11.30 -26.28 7.18
C VAL A 56 11.84 -26.75 5.84
N ASP A 57 10.93 -26.85 4.88
CA ASP A 57 11.22 -27.23 3.50
C ASP A 57 11.48 -25.94 2.69
N LEU A 58 12.64 -25.88 2.06
CA LEU A 58 13.14 -24.73 1.30
C LEU A 58 13.44 -25.15 -0.14
N VAL A 59 13.34 -24.20 -1.06
CA VAL A 59 13.81 -24.30 -2.44
C VAL A 59 14.84 -23.21 -2.69
N ARG A 60 15.98 -23.57 -3.29
CA ARG A 60 16.97 -22.60 -3.75
C ARG A 60 16.52 -21.97 -5.06
N GLU A 61 16.48 -20.65 -5.11
CA GLU A 61 16.00 -19.93 -6.29
C GLU A 61 16.97 -20.03 -7.48
N GLU A 62 18.25 -20.33 -7.23
CA GLU A 62 19.29 -20.44 -8.25
C GLU A 62 19.12 -21.68 -9.16
N ASP A 63 18.81 -22.84 -8.57
CA ASP A 63 18.79 -24.13 -9.28
C ASP A 63 17.52 -24.97 -9.03
N GLY A 64 16.60 -24.48 -8.20
CA GLY A 64 15.37 -25.18 -7.83
C GLY A 64 15.57 -26.35 -6.87
N SER A 65 16.78 -26.58 -6.35
CA SER A 65 17.06 -27.72 -5.47
C SER A 65 16.36 -27.59 -4.11
N ALA A 66 15.96 -28.74 -3.57
CA ALA A 66 15.33 -28.82 -2.26
C ALA A 66 16.38 -28.80 -1.14
N GLU A 67 16.11 -28.00 -0.11
CA GLU A 67 16.90 -27.93 1.12
C GLU A 67 15.95 -28.09 2.33
N GLN A 68 16.43 -28.73 3.40
CA GLN A 68 15.72 -28.78 4.67
C GLN A 68 16.57 -28.20 5.79
N VAL A 69 15.92 -27.46 6.67
CA VAL A 69 16.50 -26.99 7.92
C VAL A 69 15.56 -27.28 9.09
N THR A 70 16.12 -27.47 10.28
CA THR A 70 15.32 -27.71 11.49
C THR A 70 15.52 -26.60 12.51
N CYS A 71 14.47 -26.25 13.25
CA CYS A 71 14.55 -25.30 14.35
C CYS A 71 13.58 -25.67 15.49
N GLN A 72 13.80 -25.11 16.67
CA GLN A 72 12.86 -25.25 17.79
C GLN A 72 11.74 -24.22 17.73
N PHE A 73 12.06 -23.01 17.26
CA PHE A 73 11.11 -21.91 17.11
C PHE A 73 11.11 -21.42 15.66
N LEU A 74 9.92 -21.17 15.12
CA LEU A 74 9.72 -20.65 13.78
C LEU A 74 8.95 -19.33 13.86
N TYR A 75 9.58 -18.25 13.40
CA TYR A 75 8.97 -16.93 13.27
C TYR A 75 8.75 -16.61 11.79
N CYS A 76 7.51 -16.61 11.34
CA CYS A 76 7.16 -16.32 9.95
C CYS A 76 6.99 -14.81 9.73
N CYS A 77 8.09 -14.12 9.44
CA CYS A 77 8.12 -12.69 9.13
C CYS A 77 7.90 -12.40 7.63
N THR A 78 7.02 -13.15 6.97
CA THR A 78 6.84 -13.15 5.50
C THR A 78 6.02 -11.98 4.94
N GLY A 79 5.49 -11.11 5.81
CA GLY A 79 4.42 -10.20 5.42
C GLY A 79 3.09 -10.93 5.21
N TYR A 80 2.09 -10.21 4.72
CA TYR A 80 0.71 -10.70 4.55
C TYR A 80 0.16 -10.50 3.12
N TYR A 81 1.03 -10.11 2.19
CA TYR A 81 0.66 -9.93 0.78
C TYR A 81 1.31 -11.01 -0.08
N ASN A 82 0.63 -11.39 -1.15
CA ASN A 82 1.22 -12.08 -2.27
C ASN A 82 2.10 -11.09 -3.05
N TYR A 83 3.37 -11.42 -3.21
CA TYR A 83 4.33 -10.63 -4.00
C TYR A 83 4.53 -11.20 -5.41
N ASP A 84 4.14 -12.46 -5.65
CA ASP A 84 4.24 -13.10 -6.97
C ASP A 84 3.19 -12.52 -7.95
N ALA A 85 2.01 -12.16 -7.41
CA ALA A 85 0.93 -11.50 -8.13
C ALA A 85 0.08 -10.62 -7.21
N GLY A 86 -0.49 -9.57 -7.78
CA GLY A 86 -1.41 -8.67 -7.09
C GLY A 86 -2.84 -8.93 -7.52
N TYR A 87 -3.78 -8.40 -6.75
CA TYR A 87 -5.18 -8.59 -7.05
C TYR A 87 -5.56 -7.81 -8.31
N THR A 88 -5.83 -8.54 -9.39
CA THR A 88 -6.42 -8.01 -10.62
C THR A 88 -7.79 -8.65 -10.78
N PRO A 89 -8.89 -7.87 -10.70
CA PRO A 89 -10.22 -8.41 -10.97
C PRO A 89 -10.32 -8.84 -12.44
N ASP A 90 -11.28 -9.70 -12.73
CA ASP A 90 -11.64 -9.98 -14.11
C ASP A 90 -12.18 -8.72 -14.79
N PHE A 91 -11.64 -8.41 -15.96
CA PHE A 91 -11.99 -7.25 -16.76
C PHE A 91 -12.50 -7.72 -18.12
N PRO A 92 -13.81 -7.60 -18.40
CA PRO A 92 -14.35 -7.97 -19.70
C PRO A 92 -13.64 -7.23 -20.84
N GLY A 93 -13.29 -7.95 -21.90
CA GLY A 93 -12.64 -7.39 -23.11
C GLY A 93 -11.19 -6.93 -22.92
N VAL A 94 -10.53 -7.26 -21.81
CA VAL A 94 -9.17 -6.77 -21.53
C VAL A 94 -8.16 -7.18 -22.61
N ASP A 95 -8.33 -8.35 -23.22
CA ASP A 95 -7.49 -8.86 -24.31
C ASP A 95 -7.65 -8.07 -25.62
N ASP A 96 -8.74 -7.29 -25.76
CA ASP A 96 -8.98 -6.46 -26.94
C ASP A 96 -8.18 -5.15 -26.89
N PHE A 97 -7.80 -4.68 -25.69
CA PHE A 97 -7.10 -3.42 -25.50
C PHE A 97 -5.74 -3.42 -26.20
N LYS A 98 -5.52 -2.43 -27.09
CA LYS A 98 -4.29 -2.34 -27.89
C LYS A 98 -3.19 -1.50 -27.23
N GLY A 99 -3.50 -0.81 -26.15
CA GLY A 99 -2.52 -0.06 -25.36
C GLY A 99 -1.77 -0.96 -24.36
N GLN A 100 -1.02 -0.32 -23.46
CA GLN A 100 -0.23 -1.03 -22.46
C GLN A 100 -0.99 -1.16 -21.14
N LEU A 101 -1.11 -2.40 -20.64
CA LEU A 101 -1.64 -2.68 -19.31
C LEU A 101 -0.49 -2.81 -18.30
N VAL A 102 -0.53 -2.05 -17.21
CA VAL A 102 0.52 -2.04 -16.17
C VAL A 102 -0.09 -2.34 -14.81
N HIS A 103 0.43 -3.36 -14.13
CA HIS A 103 0.08 -3.61 -12.74
C HIS A 103 1.15 -3.00 -11.81
N PRO A 104 0.79 -2.17 -10.81
CA PRO A 104 1.77 -1.43 -10.00
C PRO A 104 2.81 -2.27 -9.25
N GLN A 105 2.50 -3.51 -8.88
CA GLN A 105 3.50 -4.40 -8.26
C GLN A 105 4.61 -4.85 -9.23
N LYS A 106 4.34 -4.81 -10.55
CA LYS A 106 5.28 -5.17 -11.61
C LYS A 106 5.51 -3.95 -12.52
N TRP A 107 5.85 -2.82 -11.88
CA TRP A 107 6.05 -1.56 -12.56
C TRP A 107 7.27 -1.65 -13.50
N PRO A 108 7.13 -1.39 -14.81
CA PRO A 108 8.26 -1.37 -15.73
C PRO A 108 9.19 -0.18 -15.43
N GLU A 109 10.48 -0.43 -15.26
CA GLU A 109 11.45 0.62 -14.91
C GLU A 109 11.60 1.70 -16.00
N ASP A 110 11.37 1.31 -17.25
CA ASP A 110 11.51 2.11 -18.47
C ASP A 110 10.16 2.61 -19.03
N LEU A 111 9.09 2.55 -18.24
CA LEU A 111 7.77 3.01 -18.69
C LEU A 111 7.77 4.50 -19.04
N ASP A 112 7.73 4.83 -20.33
CA ASP A 112 7.52 6.20 -20.80
C ASP A 112 6.03 6.50 -21.01
N TYR A 113 5.51 7.36 -20.14
CA TYR A 113 4.13 7.83 -20.18
C TYR A 113 4.01 9.30 -20.64
N SER A 114 5.10 9.89 -21.15
CA SER A 114 5.14 11.29 -21.56
C SER A 114 4.16 11.57 -22.70
N GLY A 115 3.27 12.53 -22.53
CA GLY A 115 2.26 12.90 -23.53
C GLY A 115 1.16 11.87 -23.78
N LYS A 116 1.17 10.72 -23.09
CA LYS A 116 0.18 9.64 -23.28
C LYS A 116 -1.09 9.86 -22.47
N LYS A 117 -2.19 9.27 -22.91
CA LYS A 117 -3.45 9.14 -22.16
C LYS A 117 -3.34 7.98 -21.17
N VAL A 118 -3.43 8.27 -19.87
CA VAL A 118 -3.28 7.27 -18.81
C VAL A 118 -4.58 7.14 -18.02
N VAL A 119 -5.08 5.92 -17.85
CA VAL A 119 -6.19 5.64 -16.92
C VAL A 119 -5.67 4.80 -15.76
N VAL A 120 -5.85 5.28 -14.53
CA VAL A 120 -5.49 4.57 -13.30
C VAL A 120 -6.76 4.02 -12.67
N ILE A 121 -6.92 2.69 -12.68
CA ILE A 121 -8.07 2.00 -12.09
C ILE A 121 -7.81 1.77 -10.60
N GLY A 122 -8.63 2.42 -9.76
CA GLY A 122 -8.58 2.29 -8.31
C GLY A 122 -8.68 3.64 -7.61
N SER A 123 -9.01 3.59 -6.32
CA SER A 123 -9.03 4.75 -5.41
C SER A 123 -8.22 4.51 -4.15
N GLY A 124 -7.45 3.41 -4.09
CA GLY A 124 -6.61 3.08 -2.94
C GLY A 124 -5.33 3.91 -2.85
N ALA A 125 -4.50 3.59 -1.85
CA ALA A 125 -3.25 4.30 -1.58
C ALA A 125 -2.30 4.33 -2.80
N THR A 126 -2.29 3.30 -3.64
CA THR A 126 -1.48 3.26 -4.86
C THR A 126 -1.99 4.25 -5.91
N ALA A 127 -3.30 4.32 -6.14
CA ALA A 127 -3.87 5.21 -7.16
C ALA A 127 -3.70 6.69 -6.76
N VAL A 128 -4.01 7.02 -5.51
CA VAL A 128 -3.96 8.41 -5.01
C VAL A 128 -2.53 8.98 -4.92
N THR A 129 -1.49 8.14 -4.99
CA THR A 129 -0.09 8.57 -5.07
C THR A 129 0.47 8.54 -6.49
N LEU A 130 0.07 7.56 -7.32
CA LEU A 130 0.48 7.49 -8.72
C LEU A 130 -0.05 8.67 -9.54
N VAL A 131 -1.35 8.99 -9.39
CA VAL A 131 -1.99 10.06 -10.18
C VAL A 131 -1.25 11.40 -10.06
N PRO A 132 -1.00 11.95 -8.86
CA PRO A 132 -0.26 13.21 -8.75
C PRO A 132 1.20 13.09 -9.20
N ALA A 133 1.86 11.94 -9.01
CA ALA A 133 3.25 11.73 -9.44
C ALA A 133 3.41 11.68 -10.97
N MET A 134 2.36 11.25 -11.68
CA MET A 134 2.38 11.10 -13.14
C MET A 134 1.80 12.32 -13.88
N ALA A 135 0.93 13.10 -13.24
CA ALA A 135 0.14 14.17 -13.87
C ALA A 135 0.95 15.25 -14.60
N ASP A 136 2.20 15.49 -14.23
CA ASP A 136 3.03 16.52 -14.88
C ASP A 136 3.66 16.07 -16.21
N LYS A 137 3.78 14.76 -16.46
CA LYS A 137 4.37 14.22 -17.71
C LYS A 137 3.33 13.60 -18.64
N ALA A 138 2.27 13.01 -18.09
CA ALA A 138 1.20 12.43 -18.89
C ALA A 138 0.49 13.51 -19.74
N GLY A 139 0.03 13.15 -20.94
CA GLY A 139 -0.77 14.06 -21.78
C GLY A 139 -2.15 14.28 -21.17
N SER A 140 -2.74 13.21 -20.63
CA SER A 140 -3.90 13.27 -19.73
C SER A 140 -3.85 12.10 -18.75
N ILE A 141 -4.36 12.29 -17.55
CA ILE A 141 -4.48 11.20 -16.57
C ILE A 141 -5.86 11.22 -15.91
N THR A 142 -6.52 10.06 -15.88
CA THR A 142 -7.83 9.88 -15.26
C THR A 142 -7.76 8.80 -14.19
N MET A 143 -8.13 9.14 -12.96
CA MET A 143 -8.37 8.15 -11.91
C MET A 143 -9.80 7.60 -12.05
N LEU A 144 -9.92 6.33 -12.46
CA LEU A 144 -11.20 5.63 -12.53
C LEU A 144 -11.43 4.85 -11.24
N GLN A 145 -12.48 5.18 -10.51
CA GLN A 145 -12.82 4.52 -9.26
C GLN A 145 -14.24 3.96 -9.26
N ARG A 146 -14.40 2.75 -8.71
CA ARG A 146 -15.73 2.15 -8.48
C ARG A 146 -16.42 2.79 -7.28
N SER A 147 -15.69 2.85 -6.17
CA SER A 147 -16.16 3.40 -4.90
C SER A 147 -15.19 4.50 -4.46
N PRO A 148 -15.66 5.70 -4.13
CA PRO A 148 -14.82 6.74 -3.54
C PRO A 148 -14.16 6.28 -2.25
N THR A 149 -12.95 6.76 -1.99
CA THR A 149 -12.27 6.61 -0.68
C THR A 149 -12.19 7.94 0.04
N TYR A 150 -11.98 7.90 1.36
CA TYR A 150 -11.63 9.11 2.09
C TYR A 150 -10.16 9.44 1.90
N VAL A 151 -9.89 10.70 1.56
CA VAL A 151 -8.54 11.23 1.36
C VAL A 151 -8.27 12.33 2.39
N ALA A 152 -7.16 12.20 3.12
CA ALA A 152 -6.71 13.17 4.11
C ALA A 152 -5.35 13.74 3.70
N THR A 153 -5.19 15.06 3.83
CA THR A 153 -3.90 15.70 3.60
C THR A 153 -3.00 15.53 4.82
N VAL A 154 -1.76 15.12 4.58
CA VAL A 154 -0.72 15.04 5.61
C VAL A 154 0.44 15.94 5.19
N PRO A 155 0.96 16.80 6.10
CA PRO A 155 2.19 17.54 5.83
C PRO A 155 3.33 16.58 5.47
N GLN A 156 4.05 16.88 4.39
CA GLN A 156 5.19 16.05 3.98
C GLN A 156 6.34 16.15 4.97
N GLU A 157 6.51 17.31 5.60
CA GLU A 157 7.52 17.56 6.63
C GLU A 157 6.85 17.90 7.95
N ASP A 158 7.54 17.62 9.06
CA ASP A 158 7.12 17.99 10.40
C ASP A 158 7.87 19.24 10.87
N PRO A 159 7.36 20.45 10.59
CA PRO A 159 8.07 21.69 10.92
C PRO A 159 8.29 21.86 12.42
N ILE A 160 7.41 21.29 13.25
CA ILE A 160 7.55 21.32 14.71
C ILE A 160 8.79 20.53 15.12
N SER A 161 8.92 19.29 14.63
CA SER A 161 10.10 18.47 14.92
C SER A 161 11.37 19.07 14.32
N ALA A 162 11.30 19.63 13.10
CA ALA A 162 12.44 20.30 12.47
C ALA A 162 12.96 21.48 13.31
N ASN A 163 12.06 22.30 13.85
CA ASN A 163 12.43 23.43 14.70
C ASN A 163 12.94 22.97 16.09
N LEU A 164 12.32 21.96 16.70
CA LEU A 164 12.74 21.44 18.00
C LEU A 164 14.14 20.80 17.95
N ARG A 165 14.53 20.18 16.83
CA ARG A 165 15.89 19.61 16.64
C ARG A 165 17.01 20.65 16.72
N ARG A 166 16.70 21.95 16.56
CA ARG A 166 17.69 23.03 16.73
C ARG A 166 18.09 23.25 18.18
N PHE A 167 17.24 22.85 19.13
CA PHE A 167 17.39 23.18 20.55
C PHE A 167 17.37 21.97 21.49
N LEU A 168 16.86 20.82 21.03
CA LEU A 168 16.72 19.61 21.84
C LEU A 168 17.52 18.45 21.24
N PRO A 169 18.03 17.51 22.08
CA PRO A 169 18.65 16.28 21.60
C PRO A 169 17.71 15.48 20.69
N GLU A 170 18.28 14.87 19.66
CA GLU A 170 17.53 14.17 18.61
C GLU A 170 16.56 13.11 19.14
N MET A 171 16.99 12.31 20.13
CA MET A 171 16.15 11.29 20.76
C MET A 171 14.99 11.88 21.56
N ALA A 172 15.14 13.07 22.14
CA ALA A 172 14.04 13.76 22.83
C ALA A 172 12.98 14.20 21.82
N VAL A 173 13.40 14.82 20.71
CA VAL A 173 12.48 15.23 19.63
C VAL A 173 11.78 14.02 19.03
N TYR A 174 12.51 12.94 18.76
CA TYR A 174 11.93 11.70 18.24
C TYR A 174 10.85 11.12 19.16
N ARG A 175 11.11 11.04 20.47
CA ARG A 175 10.13 10.55 21.46
C ARG A 175 8.89 11.43 21.53
N LEU A 176 9.06 12.75 21.54
CA LEU A 176 7.95 13.72 21.53
C LEU A 176 7.10 13.60 20.27
N ALA A 177 7.74 13.61 19.09
CA ALA A 177 7.08 13.48 17.80
C ALA A 177 6.30 12.17 17.70
N ARG A 178 6.91 11.06 18.13
CA ARG A 178 6.27 9.74 18.15
C ARG A 178 5.07 9.71 19.09
N ALA A 179 5.19 10.22 20.31
CA ALA A 179 4.09 10.28 21.26
C ALA A 179 2.92 11.11 20.72
N ARG A 180 3.22 12.30 20.16
CA ARG A 180 2.24 13.17 19.51
C ARG A 180 1.53 12.46 18.35
N ASN A 181 2.27 11.84 17.45
CA ASN A 181 1.70 11.17 16.27
C ASN A 181 0.85 9.95 16.66
N ILE A 182 1.29 9.14 17.64
CA ILE A 182 0.49 8.03 18.18
C ILE A 182 -0.79 8.56 18.84
N ALA A 183 -0.70 9.63 19.64
CA ALA A 183 -1.86 10.24 20.27
C ALA A 183 -2.88 10.76 19.23
N LEU A 184 -2.40 11.48 18.20
CA LEU A 184 -3.23 11.96 17.09
C LEU A 184 -3.89 10.82 16.33
N GLN A 185 -3.15 9.77 15.95
CA GLN A 185 -3.72 8.60 15.27
C GLN A 185 -4.77 7.89 16.12
N ARG A 186 -4.51 7.69 17.42
CA ARG A 186 -5.48 7.09 18.35
C ARG A 186 -6.71 7.97 18.53
N MET A 187 -6.54 9.29 18.59
CA MET A 187 -7.65 10.24 18.67
C MET A 187 -8.51 10.18 17.42
N VAL A 188 -7.91 10.25 16.22
CA VAL A 188 -8.61 10.11 14.94
C VAL A 188 -9.35 8.78 14.88
N PHE A 189 -8.72 7.68 15.33
CA PHE A 189 -9.36 6.37 15.38
C PHE A 189 -10.59 6.37 16.29
N LYS A 190 -10.42 6.80 17.55
CA LYS A 190 -11.51 6.84 18.53
C LYS A 190 -12.66 7.73 18.07
N LEU A 191 -12.36 8.93 17.57
CA LEU A 191 -13.38 9.85 17.05
C LEU A 191 -14.10 9.29 15.83
N SER A 192 -13.39 8.59 14.93
CA SER A 192 -14.00 7.96 13.76
C SER A 192 -14.99 6.88 14.16
N LYS A 193 -14.67 6.07 15.18
CA LYS A 193 -15.58 5.03 15.68
C LYS A 193 -16.70 5.56 16.57
N GLN A 194 -16.44 6.56 17.40
CA GLN A 194 -17.44 7.11 18.34
C GLN A 194 -18.35 8.17 17.70
N ARG A 195 -17.84 8.96 16.75
CA ARG A 195 -18.56 10.07 16.09
C ARG A 195 -18.30 10.08 14.57
N PRO A 196 -18.61 8.99 13.85
CA PRO A 196 -18.28 8.84 12.43
C PRO A 196 -18.85 9.96 11.54
N LYS A 197 -20.08 10.43 11.84
CA LYS A 197 -20.72 11.52 11.08
C LYS A 197 -19.94 12.85 11.19
N LEU A 198 -19.37 13.14 12.35
CA LEU A 198 -18.57 14.35 12.57
C LEU A 198 -17.27 14.28 11.77
N VAL A 199 -16.56 13.15 11.87
CA VAL A 199 -15.29 12.95 11.13
C VAL A 199 -15.53 12.95 9.63
N ARG A 200 -16.60 12.30 9.14
CA ARG A 200 -17.01 12.34 7.74
C ARG A 200 -17.20 13.79 7.27
N ARG A 201 -17.96 14.60 8.01
CA ARG A 201 -18.17 16.03 7.67
C ARG A 201 -16.86 16.80 7.61
N ALA A 202 -15.96 16.59 8.58
CA ALA A 202 -14.67 17.26 8.61
C ALA A 202 -13.78 16.90 7.42
N LEU A 203 -13.67 15.60 7.08
CA LEU A 203 -12.91 15.12 5.92
C LEU A 203 -13.45 15.67 4.60
N LEU A 204 -14.77 15.61 4.40
CA LEU A 204 -15.42 16.12 3.19
C LEU A 204 -15.26 17.64 3.05
N ALA A 205 -15.39 18.38 4.15
CA ALA A 205 -15.18 19.83 4.16
C ALA A 205 -13.72 20.19 3.83
N ALA A 206 -12.75 19.44 4.37
CA ALA A 206 -11.34 19.63 4.08
C ALA A 206 -11.01 19.33 2.60
N ALA A 207 -11.58 18.26 2.04
CA ALA A 207 -11.44 17.95 0.62
C ALA A 207 -12.07 19.04 -0.26
N ARG A 208 -13.29 19.49 0.04
CA ARG A 208 -13.97 20.56 -0.70
C ARG A 208 -13.20 21.88 -0.67
N ARG A 209 -12.64 22.24 0.48
CA ARG A 209 -11.79 23.44 0.60
C ARG A 209 -10.56 23.38 -0.30
N GLN A 210 -9.99 22.19 -0.51
CA GLN A 210 -8.83 22.02 -1.38
C GLN A 210 -9.21 21.91 -2.85
N LEU A 211 -10.36 21.34 -3.20
CA LEU A 211 -10.78 21.17 -4.59
C LEU A 211 -11.44 22.43 -5.17
N GLY A 212 -12.10 23.25 -4.33
CA GLY A 212 -12.90 24.40 -4.75
C GLY A 212 -14.40 24.12 -4.69
N SER A 213 -15.22 25.17 -4.79
CA SER A 213 -16.69 25.07 -4.72
C SER A 213 -17.30 24.37 -5.94
N GLU A 214 -16.73 24.54 -7.13
CA GLU A 214 -17.32 24.01 -8.36
C GLU A 214 -17.00 22.53 -8.61
N PHE A 215 -16.07 21.94 -7.84
CA PHE A 215 -15.68 20.55 -8.04
C PHE A 215 -16.78 19.59 -7.58
N ASP A 216 -17.04 18.55 -8.38
CA ASP A 216 -18.01 17.50 -8.03
C ASP A 216 -17.50 16.63 -6.87
N MET A 217 -18.14 16.80 -5.71
CA MET A 217 -17.79 16.07 -4.49
C MET A 217 -18.33 14.64 -4.46
N THR A 218 -19.15 14.21 -5.42
CA THR A 218 -19.60 12.80 -5.51
C THR A 218 -18.39 11.85 -5.55
N HIS A 219 -17.32 12.27 -6.20
CA HIS A 219 -16.08 11.52 -6.32
C HIS A 219 -15.25 11.40 -5.02
N PHE A 220 -15.63 12.09 -3.94
CA PHE A 220 -14.93 12.02 -2.66
C PHE A 220 -15.86 11.65 -1.51
N LYS A 221 -17.02 11.04 -1.82
CA LYS A 221 -18.06 10.71 -0.83
C LYS A 221 -18.25 9.19 -0.68
N PRO A 222 -17.42 8.51 0.13
CA PRO A 222 -17.55 7.09 0.41
C PRO A 222 -18.88 6.72 1.08
N GLN A 223 -19.32 5.48 0.85
CA GLN A 223 -20.53 4.94 1.48
C GLN A 223 -20.28 4.44 2.92
N TYR A 224 -19.05 4.01 3.24
CA TYR A 224 -18.64 3.50 4.56
C TYR A 224 -18.22 4.61 5.55
N ASN A 225 -18.08 4.33 6.85
CA ASN A 225 -17.64 5.36 7.82
C ASN A 225 -16.12 5.53 7.81
N PRO A 226 -15.58 6.72 8.14
CA PRO A 226 -14.14 6.88 8.30
C PRO A 226 -13.53 5.79 9.18
N TRP A 227 -12.40 5.20 8.75
CA TRP A 227 -11.71 4.11 9.46
C TRP A 227 -12.45 2.76 9.54
N ASP A 228 -13.57 2.57 8.83
CA ASP A 228 -14.02 1.22 8.47
C ASP A 228 -13.09 0.62 7.40
N GLU A 229 -12.58 1.47 6.51
CA GLU A 229 -11.42 1.20 5.65
C GLU A 229 -10.30 2.19 5.94
N ARG A 230 -9.08 1.86 5.51
CA ARG A 230 -7.91 2.72 5.69
C ARG A 230 -8.07 3.99 4.83
N LEU A 231 -8.14 5.16 5.48
CA LEU A 231 -8.03 6.47 4.84
C LEU A 231 -6.75 6.56 4.01
N CYS A 232 -6.86 7.15 2.83
CA CYS A 232 -5.72 7.50 2.01
C CYS A 232 -5.11 8.81 2.49
N ALA A 233 -3.79 8.84 2.61
CA ALA A 233 -3.03 10.03 3.00
C ALA A 233 -2.30 10.58 1.79
N VAL A 234 -2.51 11.86 1.47
CA VAL A 234 -1.87 12.55 0.34
C VAL A 234 -0.91 13.63 0.86
N PRO A 235 0.38 13.60 0.46
CA PRO A 235 1.37 14.55 0.94
C PRO A 235 1.05 15.96 0.42
N ASN A 236 0.94 16.92 1.33
CA ASN A 236 0.68 18.33 0.99
C ASN A 236 -0.54 18.55 0.07
N GLY A 237 -1.49 17.61 0.02
CA GLY A 237 -2.67 17.69 -0.84
C GLY A 237 -2.37 17.68 -2.34
N ASP A 238 -1.26 17.04 -2.74
CA ASP A 238 -0.84 16.89 -4.14
C ASP A 238 -1.96 16.41 -5.08
N LEU A 239 -2.71 15.37 -4.71
CA LEU A 239 -3.87 14.88 -5.47
C LEU A 239 -4.91 15.99 -5.69
N PHE A 240 -5.30 16.69 -4.62
CA PHE A 240 -6.28 17.78 -4.73
C PHE A 240 -5.76 18.95 -5.56
N LYS A 241 -4.44 19.22 -5.53
CA LYS A 241 -3.80 20.26 -6.34
C LYS A 241 -3.83 19.93 -7.83
N VAL A 242 -3.53 18.68 -8.22
CA VAL A 242 -3.55 18.30 -9.65
C VAL A 242 -4.96 18.30 -10.22
N LEU A 243 -5.95 17.82 -9.44
CA LEU A 243 -7.36 17.85 -9.82
C LEU A 243 -7.88 19.29 -9.97
N ARG A 244 -7.62 20.16 -8.98
CA ARG A 244 -8.03 21.57 -9.03
C ARG A 244 -7.41 22.33 -10.21
N LYS A 245 -6.19 21.97 -10.61
CA LYS A 245 -5.49 22.58 -11.75
C LYS A 245 -5.92 22.01 -13.10
N GLY A 246 -6.82 21.02 -13.14
CA GLY A 246 -7.22 20.32 -14.37
C GLY A 246 -6.10 19.49 -15.00
N LYS A 247 -5.07 19.12 -14.24
CA LYS A 247 -3.98 18.24 -14.72
C LYS A 247 -4.34 16.76 -14.65
N ALA A 248 -5.39 16.44 -13.91
CA ALA A 248 -5.90 15.10 -13.75
C ALA A 248 -7.42 15.16 -13.64
N ASP A 249 -8.08 14.09 -14.11
CA ASP A 249 -9.51 13.88 -13.96
C ASP A 249 -9.79 12.74 -12.99
N VAL A 250 -11.01 12.71 -12.50
CA VAL A 250 -11.51 11.66 -11.63
C VAL A 250 -12.88 11.24 -12.15
N VAL A 251 -13.10 9.94 -12.28
CA VAL A 251 -14.36 9.37 -12.76
C VAL A 251 -14.80 8.32 -11.76
N THR A 252 -16.03 8.46 -11.25
CA THR A 252 -16.65 7.45 -10.40
C THR A 252 -17.71 6.70 -11.17
N ASP A 253 -17.39 5.48 -11.58
CA ASP A 253 -18.27 4.63 -12.37
C ASP A 253 -17.79 3.17 -12.34
N HIS A 254 -18.57 2.28 -12.97
CA HIS A 254 -18.24 0.89 -13.17
C HIS A 254 -17.77 0.65 -14.60
N ILE A 255 -16.77 -0.21 -14.73
CA ILE A 255 -16.32 -0.72 -16.02
C ILE A 255 -17.42 -1.63 -16.58
N ASP A 256 -17.76 -1.42 -17.84
CA ASP A 256 -18.61 -2.32 -18.62
C ASP A 256 -17.71 -3.34 -19.35
N THR A 257 -16.84 -2.84 -20.23
CA THR A 257 -15.84 -3.63 -20.95
C THR A 257 -14.65 -2.76 -21.33
N PHE A 258 -13.48 -3.37 -21.48
CA PHE A 258 -12.37 -2.80 -22.20
C PHE A 258 -12.70 -2.81 -23.70
N THR A 259 -12.13 -1.84 -24.41
CA THR A 259 -12.24 -1.69 -25.86
C THR A 259 -10.83 -1.64 -26.42
N GLU A 260 -10.69 -1.71 -27.75
CA GLU A 260 -9.39 -1.56 -28.40
C GLU A 260 -8.68 -0.24 -28.04
N LYS A 261 -9.43 0.81 -27.68
CA LYS A 261 -8.94 2.16 -27.42
C LYS A 261 -8.87 2.54 -25.94
N GLY A 262 -9.44 1.74 -25.03
CA GLY A 262 -9.51 2.08 -23.62
C GLY A 262 -10.61 1.33 -22.86
N ILE A 263 -11.44 2.06 -22.13
CA ILE A 263 -12.44 1.51 -21.20
C ILE A 263 -13.81 2.12 -21.45
N ARG A 264 -14.81 1.29 -21.77
CA ARG A 264 -16.21 1.70 -21.74
C ARG A 264 -16.79 1.52 -20.34
N LEU A 265 -17.44 2.56 -19.86
CA LEU A 265 -18.10 2.58 -18.56
C LEU A 265 -19.58 2.22 -18.69
N LYS A 266 -20.22 1.77 -17.61
CA LYS A 266 -21.65 1.45 -17.59
C LYS A 266 -22.55 2.65 -17.83
N SER A 267 -22.07 3.87 -17.61
CA SER A 267 -22.77 5.10 -18.02
C SER A 267 -22.79 5.32 -19.54
N GLY A 268 -22.03 4.53 -20.32
CA GLY A 268 -21.85 4.70 -21.76
C GLY A 268 -20.68 5.61 -22.14
N LYS A 269 -20.05 6.30 -21.18
CA LYS A 269 -18.83 7.08 -21.42
C LYS A 269 -17.66 6.15 -21.72
N GLU A 270 -16.85 6.49 -22.72
CA GLU A 270 -15.60 5.81 -23.02
C GLU A 270 -14.40 6.64 -22.54
N LEU A 271 -13.45 6.00 -21.86
CA LEU A 271 -12.18 6.57 -21.44
C LEU A 271 -11.09 6.00 -22.36
N GLU A 272 -10.66 6.80 -23.34
CA GLU A 272 -9.53 6.44 -24.18
C GLU A 272 -8.22 6.46 -23.39
N ALA A 273 -7.37 5.47 -23.63
CA ALA A 273 -6.11 5.30 -22.93
C ALA A 273 -5.05 4.66 -23.84
N ASP A 274 -3.83 5.18 -23.77
CA ASP A 274 -2.65 4.48 -24.29
C ASP A 274 -2.08 3.53 -23.24
N ILE A 275 -2.24 3.88 -21.95
CA ILE A 275 -1.79 3.10 -20.80
C ILE A 275 -2.92 2.97 -19.78
N ILE A 276 -3.19 1.74 -19.34
CA ILE A 276 -4.11 1.47 -18.23
C ILE A 276 -3.32 0.89 -17.06
N ILE A 277 -3.47 1.47 -15.88
CA ILE A 277 -2.79 1.04 -14.65
C ILE A 277 -3.80 0.41 -13.70
N THR A 278 -3.61 -0.88 -13.38
CA THR A 278 -4.51 -1.65 -12.50
C THR A 278 -4.10 -1.52 -11.04
N ALA A 279 -4.32 -0.35 -10.44
CA ALA A 279 -4.09 -0.09 -9.02
C ALA A 279 -5.20 -0.70 -8.12
N THR A 280 -5.49 -1.99 -8.34
CA THR A 280 -6.71 -2.69 -7.90
C THR A 280 -6.60 -3.41 -6.57
N GLY A 281 -5.43 -3.42 -5.93
CA GLY A 281 -5.25 -3.97 -4.59
C GLY A 281 -4.17 -5.04 -4.53
N LEU A 282 -4.30 -5.92 -3.54
CA LEU A 282 -3.29 -6.93 -3.18
C LEU A 282 -4.01 -8.21 -2.75
N ASP A 283 -3.47 -9.36 -3.12
CA ASP A 283 -3.92 -10.63 -2.56
C ASP A 283 -3.30 -10.86 -1.19
N LEU A 284 -4.11 -11.29 -0.23
CA LEU A 284 -3.61 -11.66 1.08
C LEU A 284 -3.01 -13.07 1.05
N GLN A 285 -1.80 -13.20 1.56
CA GLN A 285 -1.11 -14.48 1.63
C GLN A 285 -0.39 -14.60 2.98
N LEU A 286 -0.82 -15.55 3.80
CA LEU A 286 -0.18 -15.86 5.07
C LEU A 286 1.02 -16.79 4.84
N LEU A 287 2.04 -16.67 5.68
CA LEU A 287 3.24 -17.52 5.68
C LEU A 287 4.00 -17.55 4.32
N GLY A 288 3.82 -16.53 3.48
CA GLY A 288 4.42 -16.48 2.14
C GLY A 288 3.94 -17.62 1.22
N GLY A 289 2.76 -18.18 1.48
CA GLY A 289 2.17 -19.25 0.69
C GLY A 289 2.68 -20.65 1.03
N ALA A 290 3.57 -20.77 2.02
CA ALA A 290 4.08 -22.07 2.47
C ALA A 290 2.99 -22.92 3.11
N SER A 291 3.10 -24.24 2.92
CA SER A 291 2.25 -25.21 3.61
C SER A 291 2.63 -25.33 5.09
N LEU A 292 1.65 -25.59 5.96
CA LEU A 292 1.88 -25.79 7.39
C LEU A 292 1.26 -27.12 7.83
N THR A 293 2.03 -27.92 8.56
CA THR A 293 1.50 -29.15 9.20
C THR A 293 1.96 -29.29 10.63
N VAL A 294 1.12 -29.87 11.48
CA VAL A 294 1.42 -30.21 12.88
C VAL A 294 1.10 -31.70 13.07
N ASP A 295 2.11 -32.50 13.43
CA ASP A 295 1.98 -33.95 13.64
C ASP A 295 1.29 -34.66 12.47
N GLY A 296 1.68 -34.31 11.25
CA GLY A 296 1.15 -34.86 9.99
C GLY A 296 -0.20 -34.30 9.55
N LYS A 297 -0.85 -33.46 10.36
CA LYS A 297 -2.13 -32.82 10.01
C LYS A 297 -1.90 -31.47 9.35
N LYS A 298 -2.53 -31.24 8.19
CA LYS A 298 -2.50 -29.94 7.51
C LYS A 298 -3.19 -28.88 8.35
N VAL A 299 -2.54 -27.73 8.51
CA VAL A 299 -3.09 -26.54 9.15
C VAL A 299 -3.37 -25.51 8.07
N VAL A 300 -4.60 -25.01 8.04
CA VAL A 300 -5.02 -23.94 7.13
C VAL A 300 -5.14 -22.65 7.95
N PRO A 301 -4.22 -21.69 7.82
CA PRO A 301 -4.15 -20.56 8.75
C PRO A 301 -5.43 -19.73 8.89
N LYS A 302 -6.21 -19.56 7.81
CA LYS A 302 -7.49 -18.83 7.86
C LYS A 302 -8.56 -19.49 8.75
N ASP A 303 -8.41 -20.79 9.03
CA ASP A 303 -9.35 -21.59 9.82
C ASP A 303 -8.87 -21.74 11.28
N THR A 304 -7.80 -21.02 11.65
CA THR A 304 -7.19 -21.07 13.00
C THR A 304 -7.40 -19.79 13.79
N LEU A 305 -7.28 -19.91 15.12
CA LEU A 305 -7.29 -18.76 16.02
C LEU A 305 -5.85 -18.32 16.29
N VAL A 306 -5.51 -17.10 15.87
CA VAL A 306 -4.23 -16.50 16.24
C VAL A 306 -4.31 -15.92 17.65
N TYR A 307 -3.69 -16.59 18.63
CA TYR A 307 -3.63 -16.12 20.01
C TYR A 307 -2.69 -14.90 20.11
N ARG A 308 -3.25 -13.80 20.62
CA ARG A 308 -2.57 -12.50 20.80
C ARG A 308 -1.86 -11.96 19.53
N GLY A 309 -2.24 -12.43 18.35
CA GLY A 309 -1.61 -12.03 17.09
C GLY A 309 -0.19 -12.58 16.88
N LEU A 310 0.26 -13.54 17.69
CA LEU A 310 1.65 -14.01 17.69
C LEU A 310 1.79 -15.53 17.55
N MET A 311 0.81 -16.30 18.04
CA MET A 311 0.86 -17.76 18.04
C MET A 311 -0.36 -18.30 17.30
N LEU A 312 -0.10 -19.18 16.34
CA LEU A 312 -1.09 -19.82 15.48
C LEU A 312 -1.52 -21.16 16.08
#